data_AF-A0A1I2NMS0-F1
#
_entry.id   AF-A0A1I2NMS0-F1
#
_cell.length_a   1.000
_cell.length_b   1.000
_cell.length_c   1.000
_cell.angle_alpha   90.00
_cell.angle_beta   90.00
_cell.angle_gamma   90.00
#
_symmetry.space_group_name_H-M   'P 1'
#
loop_
_entity.id
_entity.type
_entity.pdbx_description
1 polymer ?
#
loop_
_entity_poly.entity_id
_entity_poly.type
_entity_poly.pdbx_seq_one_letter_code
_entity_poly.pdbx_strand_id
1 'polypeptide(L)' 'MGTKKKPKNSQLVIRINEDERNDFVSLCDELDTSAARELRRFIRSFIAEHGQASKN' A
#
# COMPACT_ATOMS: atom_id res chain seq x y z
N MET A 1 18.52 -8.40 -29.56
CA MET A 1 18.67 -8.50 -28.09
C MET A 1 17.38 -7.95 -27.45
N GLY A 2 16.40 -8.81 -27.17
CA GLY A 2 15.08 -8.40 -26.68
C GLY A 2 15.13 -8.06 -25.18
N THR A 3 14.88 -6.80 -24.83
CA THR A 3 14.78 -6.36 -23.44
C THR A 3 13.58 -7.04 -22.77
N LYS A 4 13.80 -7.98 -21.85
CA LYS A 4 12.76 -8.52 -20.98
C LYS A 4 12.11 -7.35 -20.23
N LYS A 5 10.87 -7.00 -20.58
CA LYS A 5 10.10 -5.98 -19.85
C LYS A 5 9.94 -6.48 -18.42
N LYS A 6 10.45 -5.72 -17.44
CA LYS A 6 10.15 -5.98 -16.02
C LYS A 6 8.62 -6.08 -15.87
N PRO A 7 8.10 -7.09 -15.16
CA PRO A 7 6.66 -7.18 -14.92
C PRO A 7 6.21 -5.86 -14.31
N LYS A 8 5.20 -5.24 -14.92
CA LYS A 8 4.62 -4.01 -14.39
C LYS A 8 4.13 -4.33 -12.98
N ASN A 9 4.51 -3.53 -11.99
CA ASN A 9 3.97 -3.64 -10.65
C ASN A 9 2.42 -3.64 -10.75
N SER A 10 1.76 -4.58 -10.08
CA SER A 10 0.30 -4.60 -10.01
C SER A 10 -0.20 -3.38 -9.22
N GLN A 11 -1.29 -2.78 -9.69
CA GLN A 11 -1.92 -1.63 -9.04
C GLN A 11 -3.10 -2.12 -8.19
N LEU A 12 -3.21 -1.61 -6.96
CA LEU A 12 -4.36 -1.80 -6.09
C LEU A 12 -5.22 -0.53 -6.14
N VAL A 13 -6.48 -0.66 -6.56
CA VAL A 13 -7.45 0.44 -6.58
C VAL A 13 -8.47 0.19 -5.48
N ILE A 14 -8.63 1.13 -4.57
CA ILE A 14 -9.55 1.06 -3.43
C ILE A 14 -10.51 2.25 -3.53
N ARG A 15 -11.79 2.01 -3.25
CA ARG A 15 -12.81 3.06 -3.10
C ARG A 15 -13.10 3.23 -1.61
N ILE A 16 -13.01 4.46 -1.14
CA ILE A 16 -13.33 4.90 0.23
C ILE A 16 -14.09 6.23 0.13
N ASN A 17 -14.65 6.69 1.24
CA ASN A 17 -15.32 7.98 1.29
C ASN A 17 -14.32 9.13 1.05
N GLU A 18 -14.80 10.23 0.47
CA GLU A 18 -13.94 11.36 0.12
C GLU A 18 -13.30 12.02 1.35
N ASP A 19 -14.08 12.23 2.40
CA ASP A 19 -13.60 12.83 3.65
C ASP A 19 -12.47 11.99 4.27
N GLU A 20 -12.69 10.67 4.38
CA GLU A 20 -11.69 9.72 4.90
C GLU A 20 -10.40 9.71 4.08
N ARG A 21 -10.52 9.76 2.74
CA ARG A 21 -9.35 9.90 1.85
C ARG A 21 -8.59 11.19 2.13
N ASN A 22 -9.30 12.31 2.23
CA ASN A 22 -8.71 13.62 2.39
C ASN A 22 -8.00 13.74 3.74
N ASP A 23 -8.61 13.24 4.81
CA ASP A 23 -8.01 13.18 6.14
C ASP A 23 -6.74 12.31 6.14
N PHE A 24 -6.79 11.13 5.52
CA PHE A 24 -5.63 10.23 5.43
C PHE A 24 -4.46 10.86 4.65
N VAL A 25 -4.74 11.50 3.50
CA VAL A 25 -3.70 12.15 2.70
C VAL A 25 -3.12 13.36 3.42
N SER A 26 -3.96 14.19 4.05
CA SER A 26 -3.52 15.36 4.82
C SER A 26 -2.59 14.95 5.97
N LEU A 27 -2.95 13.90 6.71
CA LEU A 27 -2.12 13.36 7.77
C LEU A 27 -0.79 12.79 7.24
N CYS A 28 -0.79 12.17 6.06
CA CYS A 28 0.46 11.72 5.44
C CYS A 28 1.40 12.90 5.16
N ASP A 29 0.86 14.01 4.66
CA ASP A 29 1.64 15.21 4.35
C ASP A 29 2.20 15.86 5.63
N GLU A 30 1.40 15.94 6.70
CA GLU A 30 1.82 16.43 8.01
C GLU A 30 2.96 15.61 8.63
N LEU A 31 2.95 14.29 8.39
CA LEU A 31 3.96 13.35 8.91
C LEU A 31 5.17 13.17 7.98
N ASP A 32 5.30 13.97 6.91
CA ASP A 32 6.34 13.85 5.88
C ASP A 32 6.46 12.41 5.32
N THR A 33 5.30 11.80 5.05
CA THR A 33 5.17 10.47 4.44
C THR A 33 4.24 10.50 3.24
N SER A 34 3.99 9.34 2.61
CA SER A 34 3.03 9.25 1.50
C SER A 34 1.99 8.17 1.79
N ALA A 35 0.77 8.39 1.30
CA ALA A 35 -0.31 7.40 1.34
C ALA A 35 0.16 6.01 0.87
N ALA A 36 0.94 5.97 -0.22
CA ALA A 36 1.46 4.73 -0.76
C ALA A 36 2.54 4.07 0.14
N ARG A 37 3.30 4.84 0.93
CA ARG A 37 4.26 4.31 1.91
C ARG A 37 3.51 3.74 3.10
N GLU A 38 2.52 4.45 3.63
CA GLU A 38 1.72 4.01 4.78
C GLU A 38 0.89 2.77 4.45
N LEU A 39 0.21 2.74 3.31
CA LEU A 39 -0.53 1.55 2.86
C LEU A 39 0.40 0.33 2.69
N ARG A 40 1.61 0.50 2.13
CA ARG A 40 2.57 -0.61 2.01
C ARG A 40 3.13 -1.06 3.34
N ARG A 41 3.26 -0.17 4.33
CA ARG A 41 3.65 -0.54 5.70
C ARG A 41 2.53 -1.34 6.35
N PHE A 42 1.30 -0.81 6.31
CA PHE A 42 0.13 -1.48 6.82
C PHE A 42 -0.06 -2.87 6.22
N ILE A 43 -0.04 -3.01 4.89
CA ILE A 43 -0.18 -4.31 4.20
C ILE A 43 0.88 -5.31 4.68
N ARG A 44 2.15 -4.87 4.82
CA ARG A 44 3.23 -5.75 5.28
C ARG A 44 3.04 -6.16 6.75
N SER A 45 2.68 -5.22 7.62
CA SER A 45 2.40 -5.51 9.03
C SER A 45 1.21 -6.45 9.18
N PHE A 46 0.13 -6.19 8.46
CA PHE A 46 -1.07 -7.02 8.45
C PHE A 46 -0.78 -8.46 7.98
N ILE A 47 0.00 -8.62 6.90
CA ILE A 47 0.45 -9.95 6.46
C ILE A 47 1.38 -10.61 7.49
N ALA A 48 2.27 -9.86 8.14
CA ALA A 48 3.15 -10.42 9.16
C ALA A 48 2.38 -10.92 10.39
N GLU A 49 1.35 -10.17 10.80
CA GLU A 49 0.49 -10.46 11.94
C GLU A 49 -0.46 -11.62 11.67
N HIS A 50 -1.12 -11.63 10.52
CA HIS A 50 -2.17 -12.62 10.19
C HIS A 50 -1.70 -13.75 9.26
N GLY A 51 -0.61 -13.57 8.54
CA GLY A 51 -0.09 -14.51 7.54
C GLY A 51 0.65 -15.72 8.13
N GLN A 52 0.87 -15.78 9.44
CA GLN A 52 1.35 -16.99 10.12
C GLN A 52 0.33 -18.15 10.05
N ALA A 53 -0.92 -17.90 9.62
CA ALA A 53 -1.88 -18.95 9.26
C ALA A 53 -1.55 -19.68 7.93
N SER A 54 -0.55 -19.23 7.18
CA SER A 54 -0.15 -19.82 5.89
C SER A 54 1.38 -19.96 5.79
N LYS A 55 1.99 -20.66 6.74
CA LYS A 55 3.29 -21.30 6.53
C LYS A 55 3.09 -22.79 6.33
N ASN A 56 3.21 -23.24 5.08
CA ASN A 56 3.67 -24.58 4.72
C ASN A 56 5.04 -24.42 4.07
#